data_AF-R7XGX6-F1
#
_entry.id   AF-R7XGX6-F1
#
_cell.length_a   1.000
_cell.length_b   1.000
_cell.length_c   1.000
_cell.angle_alpha   90.00
_cell.angle_beta   90.00
_cell.angle_gamma   90.00
#
_symmetry.space_group_name_H-M   'P 1'
#
loop_
_entity.id
_entity.type
_entity.pdbx_description
1 polymer ?
#
loop_
_entity_poly.entity_id
_entity_poly.type
_entity_poly.pdbx_seq_one_letter_code
_entity_poly.pdbx_strand_id
1 'polypeptide(L)'
;MRDFIDEYRGTLGVEPICRVLQIAPSGYRRYAASKRDPALLSARAKRDAALVPHIERVWQANMQVYGADKVWRQLQREEVPVARCTVERLMRRHGLRGVVRGKVVRTTVSDAKALCPLDLVNRQFSAQRPNQLWVSDFTYVSTWQGWLYVAFVIDVFARRIVGWRVSSSMRTDFVLDALEQALYARQ
;
A
#
# COMPACT_ATOMS: atom_id res chain seq x y z
N MET A 1 24.08 8.89 0.06
CA MET A 1 24.91 9.75 -0.82
C MET A 1 25.57 10.88 -0.05
N ARG A 2 24.82 11.66 0.75
CA ARG A 2 25.41 12.68 1.64
C ARG A 2 26.15 12.06 2.84
N ASP A 3 25.65 10.94 3.35
CA ASP A 3 26.29 10.21 4.48
C ASP A 3 27.67 9.67 4.10
N PHE A 4 27.83 9.18 2.86
CA PHE A 4 29.12 8.76 2.32
C PHE A 4 30.14 9.91 2.26
N ILE A 5 29.72 11.11 1.85
CA ILE A 5 30.60 12.28 1.87
C ILE A 5 30.95 12.66 3.32
N ASP A 6 29.98 12.61 4.23
CA ASP A 6 30.20 12.90 5.66
C ASP A 6 31.23 11.93 6.29
N GLU A 7 31.19 10.65 5.90
CA GLU A 7 32.08 9.59 6.40
C GLU A 7 33.51 9.70 5.85
N TYR A 8 33.67 9.91 4.54
CA TYR A 8 34.99 9.84 3.87
C TYR A 8 35.63 11.21 3.58
N ARG A 9 34.99 12.34 3.92
CA ARG A 9 35.57 13.68 3.67
C ARG A 9 36.92 13.93 4.35
N GLY A 10 37.19 13.27 5.48
CA GLY A 10 38.44 13.43 6.22
C GLY A 10 39.64 12.75 5.56
N THR A 11 39.39 11.66 4.82
CA THR A 11 40.43 10.84 4.18
C THR A 11 40.59 11.16 2.70
N LEU A 12 39.49 11.41 1.97
CA LEU A 12 39.49 11.59 0.52
C LEU A 12 39.23 13.04 0.08
N GLY A 13 38.83 13.92 0.99
CA GLY A 13 38.41 15.29 0.67
C GLY A 13 37.00 15.35 0.03
N VAL A 14 36.35 16.52 0.13
CA VAL A 14 34.96 16.69 -0.35
C VAL A 14 34.89 16.77 -1.87
N GLU A 15 35.77 17.55 -2.49
CA GLU A 15 35.76 17.82 -3.93
C GLU A 15 36.00 16.56 -4.80
N PRO A 16 36.94 15.66 -4.45
CA PRO A 16 37.14 14.42 -5.20
C PRO A 16 35.92 13.49 -5.14
N ILE A 17 35.31 13.32 -3.97
CA ILE A 17 34.10 12.51 -3.81
C ILE A 17 32.93 13.12 -4.61
N CYS A 18 32.71 14.43 -4.48
CA CYS A 18 31.67 15.14 -5.22
C CYS A 18 31.84 14.99 -6.74
N ARG A 19 33.07 15.01 -7.24
CA ARG A 19 33.36 14.79 -8.67
C ARG A 19 32.96 13.40 -9.14
N VAL A 20 33.31 12.35 -8.40
CA VAL A 20 32.95 10.96 -8.76
C VAL A 20 31.44 10.76 -8.70
N LEU A 21 30.78 11.29 -7.68
CA LEU A 21 29.33 11.19 -7.50
C LEU A 21 28.53 12.16 -8.40
N GLN A 22 29.20 12.99 -9.21
CA GLN A 22 28.59 13.99 -10.09
C GLN A 22 27.66 14.97 -9.33
N ILE A 23 28.09 15.44 -8.16
CA ILE A 23 27.40 16.46 -7.35
C ILE A 23 28.24 17.74 -7.32
N ALA A 24 27.59 18.91 -7.35
CA ALA A 24 28.27 20.17 -7.10
C ALA A 24 28.77 20.28 -5.64
N PRO A 25 30.07 20.57 -5.39
CA PRO A 25 30.61 20.74 -4.02
C PRO A 25 29.89 21.83 -3.22
N SER A 26 29.42 22.89 -3.88
CA SER A 26 28.64 23.96 -3.27
C SER A 26 27.31 23.46 -2.68
N GLY A 27 26.68 22.47 -3.31
CA GLY A 27 25.47 21.82 -2.82
C GLY A 27 25.72 21.05 -1.52
N TYR A 28 26.84 20.32 -1.43
CA TYR A 28 27.25 19.65 -0.19
C TYR A 28 27.59 20.66 0.90
N ARG A 29 28.38 21.70 0.60
CA ARG A 29 28.73 22.75 1.58
C ARG A 29 27.49 23.46 2.13
N ARG A 30 26.49 23.75 1.29
CA ARG A 30 25.19 24.31 1.73
C ARG A 30 24.45 23.35 2.66
N TYR A 31 24.43 22.05 2.35
CA TYR A 31 23.86 21.03 3.23
C TYR A 31 24.61 20.97 4.58
N ALA A 32 25.94 20.92 4.56
CA ALA A 32 26.77 20.90 5.77
C ALA A 32 26.61 22.17 6.60
N ALA A 33 26.46 23.34 5.97
CA ALA A 33 26.13 24.60 6.64
C ALA A 33 24.74 24.53 7.29
N SER A 34 23.72 24.03 6.57
CA SER A 34 22.35 23.88 7.10
C SER A 34 22.24 22.86 8.24
N LYS A 35 23.15 21.88 8.31
CA LYS A 35 23.24 20.91 9.40
C LYS A 35 23.88 21.53 10.66
N ARG A 36 24.81 22.47 10.49
CA ARG A 36 25.46 23.20 11.59
C ARG A 36 24.61 24.34 12.13
N ASP A 37 23.92 25.04 11.24
CA ASP A 37 23.07 26.17 11.58
C ASP A 37 21.62 25.93 11.09
N PRO A 38 20.70 25.59 12.00
CA PRO A 38 19.28 25.44 11.70
C PRO A 38 18.64 26.70 11.11
N ALA A 39 19.22 27.90 11.28
CA ALA A 39 18.72 29.13 10.69
C ALA A 39 18.86 29.15 9.16
N LEU A 40 19.76 28.35 8.58
CA LEU A 40 19.95 28.24 7.14
C LEU A 40 18.98 27.25 6.46
N LEU A 41 18.15 26.55 7.25
CA LEU A 41 17.13 25.65 6.71
C LEU A 41 16.04 26.43 5.97
N SER A 42 15.44 25.78 4.97
CA SER A 42 14.27 26.33 4.28
C SER A 42 13.11 26.56 5.26
N ALA A 43 12.25 27.54 4.96
CA ALA A 43 11.08 27.84 5.78
C ALA A 43 10.20 26.60 6.03
N ARG A 44 10.07 25.73 5.02
CA ARG A 44 9.38 24.44 5.13
C ARG A 44 10.06 23.51 6.14
N ALA A 45 11.38 23.36 6.07
CA ALA A 45 12.12 22.48 6.99
C ALA A 45 12.05 22.99 8.44
N LYS A 46 12.09 24.30 8.65
CA LYS A 46 11.88 24.91 9.97
C LYS A 46 10.47 24.65 10.51
N ARG A 47 9.44 24.83 9.67
CA ARG A 47 8.05 24.53 10.04
C ARG A 47 7.85 23.05 10.37
N ASP A 48 8.41 22.17 9.55
CA ASP A 48 8.36 20.71 9.79
C ASP A 48 9.01 20.35 11.13
N ALA A 49 10.19 20.89 11.41
CA ALA A 49 10.90 20.65 12.67
C ALA A 49 10.10 21.15 13.89
N ALA A 50 9.38 22.27 13.77
CA ALA A 50 8.49 22.76 14.81
C ALA A 50 7.23 21.88 15.00
N LEU A 51 6.70 21.28 13.94
CA LEU A 51 5.48 20.45 13.99
C LEU A 51 5.71 19.04 14.54
N VAL A 52 6.88 18.45 14.31
CA VAL A 52 7.20 17.08 14.71
C VAL A 52 6.99 16.83 16.22
N PRO A 53 7.47 17.69 17.14
CA PRO A 53 7.22 17.50 18.57
C PRO A 53 5.73 17.49 18.95
N HIS A 54 4.89 18.29 18.28
CA HIS A 54 3.44 18.25 18.51
C HIS A 54 2.82 16.93 18.04
N ILE A 55 3.23 16.43 16.88
CA ILE A 55 2.80 15.14 16.34
C ILE A 55 3.21 14.01 17.29
N GLU A 56 4.47 14.00 17.74
CA GLU A 56 5.01 12.99 18.65
C GLU A 56 4.31 13.02 20.01
N ARG A 57 4.09 14.22 20.58
CA ARG A 57 3.33 14.37 21.84
C ARG A 57 1.93 13.76 21.72
N VAL A 58 1.18 14.12 20.68
CA VAL A 58 -0.18 13.60 20.47
C VAL A 58 -0.15 12.08 20.30
N TRP A 59 0.81 11.57 19.52
CA TRP A 59 0.93 10.14 19.27
C TRP A 59 1.26 9.36 20.55
N GLN A 60 2.21 9.82 21.35
CA GLN A 60 2.60 9.21 22.62
C GLN A 60 1.49 9.29 23.67
N ALA A 61 0.83 10.45 23.80
CA ALA A 61 -0.28 10.63 24.73
C ALA A 61 -1.48 9.70 24.44
N ASN A 62 -1.60 9.23 23.20
CA ASN A 62 -2.64 8.28 22.77
C ASN A 62 -2.12 6.84 22.66
N MET A 63 -1.10 6.48 23.45
CA MET A 63 -0.50 5.14 23.50
C MET A 63 -0.12 4.61 22.10
N GLN A 64 0.29 5.49 21.20
CA GLN A 64 0.71 5.16 19.84
C GLN A 64 -0.40 4.56 18.95
N VAL A 65 -1.66 4.61 19.41
CA VAL A 65 -2.81 4.06 18.67
C VAL A 65 -3.21 4.95 17.50
N TYR A 66 -3.00 6.26 17.61
CA TYR A 66 -3.49 7.22 16.62
C TYR A 66 -2.66 7.18 15.33
N GLY A 67 -3.32 6.92 14.21
CA GLY A 67 -2.76 7.14 12.87
C GLY A 67 -2.85 8.61 12.45
N ALA A 68 -2.33 8.93 11.27
CA ALA A 68 -2.21 10.30 10.77
C ALA A 68 -3.52 11.10 10.81
N ASP A 69 -4.64 10.50 10.42
CA ASP A 69 -5.96 11.16 10.47
C ASP A 69 -6.36 11.57 11.90
N LYS A 70 -6.13 10.69 12.88
CA LYS A 70 -6.50 10.94 14.28
C LYS A 70 -5.56 11.96 14.91
N VAL A 71 -4.27 11.88 14.62
CA VAL A 71 -3.28 12.88 15.06
C VAL A 71 -3.62 14.25 14.46
N TRP A 72 -3.89 14.32 13.16
CA TRP A 72 -4.28 15.56 12.50
C TRP A 72 -5.55 16.17 13.11
N ARG A 73 -6.60 15.39 13.34
CA ARG A 73 -7.82 15.86 14.02
C ARG A 73 -7.54 16.36 15.43
N GLN A 74 -6.66 15.71 16.17
CA GLN A 74 -6.29 16.16 17.51
C GLN A 74 -5.51 17.48 17.47
N LEU A 75 -4.56 17.63 16.55
CA LEU A 75 -3.83 18.90 16.35
C LEU A 75 -4.76 20.05 15.96
N GLN A 76 -5.79 19.78 15.16
CA GLN A 76 -6.82 20.78 14.82
C GLN A 76 -7.65 21.20 16.04
N ARG A 77 -7.93 20.29 16.98
CA ARG A 77 -8.63 20.62 18.25
C ARG A 77 -7.77 21.45 19.20
N GLU A 78 -6.46 21.33 19.09
CA GLU A 78 -5.48 22.13 19.83
C GLU A 78 -5.07 23.40 19.06
N GLU A 79 -5.83 23.76 18.01
CA GLU A 79 -5.62 24.97 17.21
C GLU A 79 -4.24 25.06 16.53
N VAL A 80 -3.59 23.93 16.27
CA VAL A 80 -2.32 23.87 15.53
C VAL A 80 -2.60 23.73 14.03
N PRO A 81 -2.41 24.79 13.20
CA PRO A 81 -2.79 24.76 11.80
C PRO A 81 -1.81 23.90 10.98
N VAL A 82 -2.25 22.70 10.60
CA VAL A 82 -1.47 21.78 9.78
C VAL A 82 -2.36 21.01 8.79
N ALA A 83 -1.88 20.90 7.55
CA ALA A 83 -2.55 20.08 6.54
C ALA A 83 -2.39 18.58 6.85
N ARG A 84 -3.45 17.80 6.62
CA ARG A 84 -3.43 16.34 6.81
C ARG A 84 -2.23 15.65 6.13
N CYS A 85 -1.97 15.99 4.87
CA CYS A 85 -0.86 15.42 4.09
C CYS A 85 0.52 15.75 4.69
N THR A 86 0.65 16.85 5.43
CA THR A 86 1.88 17.18 6.18
C THR A 86 2.06 16.27 7.37
N VAL A 87 0.99 16.01 8.14
CA VAL A 87 1.02 15.06 9.25
C VAL A 87 1.38 13.65 8.76
N GLU A 88 0.70 13.16 7.72
CA GLU A 88 0.99 11.85 7.10
C GLU A 88 2.46 11.73 6.68
N ARG A 89 2.98 12.74 5.97
CA ARG A 89 4.36 12.78 5.51
C ARG A 89 5.36 12.79 6.66
N LEU A 90 5.12 13.60 7.69
CA LEU A 90 6.02 13.70 8.85
C LEU A 90 5.99 12.43 9.69
N MET A 91 4.81 11.87 9.96
CA MET A 91 4.67 10.58 10.65
C MET A 91 5.41 9.47 9.89
N ARG A 92 5.23 9.38 8.56
CA ARG A 92 5.95 8.39 7.74
C ARG A 92 7.47 8.56 7.83
N ARG A 93 7.96 9.80 7.74
CA ARG A 93 9.40 10.11 7.81
C ARG A 93 10.01 9.77 9.17
N HIS A 94 9.25 9.91 10.25
CA HIS A 94 9.67 9.62 11.63
C HIS A 94 9.32 8.19 12.08
N GLY A 95 8.77 7.35 11.20
CA GLY A 95 8.39 5.98 11.55
C GLY A 95 7.17 5.87 12.47
N LEU A 96 6.44 6.96 12.72
CA LEU A 96 5.25 6.99 13.56
C LEU A 96 4.08 6.36 12.81
N ARG A 97 3.47 5.34 13.40
CA ARG A 97 2.33 4.63 12.82
C ARG A 97 1.26 4.42 13.88
N GLY A 98 0.01 4.55 13.47
CA GLY A 98 -1.13 4.19 14.32
C GLY A 98 -1.41 2.69 14.25
N VAL A 99 -2.10 2.19 15.26
CA VAL A 99 -2.57 0.81 15.28
C VAL A 99 -3.79 0.66 14.38
N VAL A 100 -3.72 -0.27 13.44
CA VAL A 100 -4.86 -0.67 12.60
C VAL A 100 -5.54 -1.87 13.27
N ARG A 101 -6.83 -1.76 13.58
CA ARG A 101 -7.63 -2.90 14.02
C ARG A 101 -7.91 -3.80 12.82
N GLY A 102 -7.64 -5.08 12.96
CA GLY A 102 -7.90 -6.08 11.94
C GLY A 102 -6.85 -7.18 11.98
N LYS A 103 -7.30 -8.44 12.03
CA LYS A 103 -6.41 -9.58 11.79
C LYS A 103 -6.15 -9.61 10.29
N VAL A 104 -4.89 -9.73 9.86
CA VAL A 104 -4.60 -10.09 8.48
C VAL A 104 -5.10 -11.53 8.30
N VAL A 105 -6.28 -11.68 7.71
CA VAL A 105 -6.87 -13.00 7.45
C VAL A 105 -6.19 -13.55 6.20
N ARG A 106 -5.23 -14.44 6.41
CA ARG A 106 -4.66 -15.23 5.32
C ARG A 106 -5.61 -16.40 5.06
N THR A 107 -6.43 -16.29 4.03
CA THR A 107 -7.41 -17.32 3.64
C THR A 107 -6.75 -18.58 3.10
N THR A 108 -5.57 -18.47 2.51
CA THR A 108 -4.86 -19.60 1.88
C THR A 108 -3.40 -19.64 2.32
N VAL A 109 -3.00 -20.77 2.89
CA VAL A 109 -1.59 -21.12 3.09
C VAL A 109 -1.18 -21.97 1.89
N SER A 110 -0.31 -21.44 1.04
CA SER A 110 0.19 -22.12 -0.15
C SER A 110 1.09 -23.28 0.27
N ASP A 111 0.79 -24.50 -0.18
CA ASP A 111 1.71 -25.62 -0.08
C ASP A 111 2.72 -25.55 -1.22
N ALA A 112 3.98 -25.28 -0.91
CA ALA A 112 5.06 -25.18 -1.88
C ALA A 112 5.40 -26.52 -2.56
N LYS A 113 4.95 -27.66 -2.00
CA LYS A 113 5.18 -29.00 -2.55
C LYS A 113 4.04 -29.47 -3.46
N ALA A 114 2.89 -28.81 -3.43
CA ALA A 114 1.78 -29.14 -4.30
C ALA A 114 2.10 -28.72 -5.74
N LEU A 115 1.78 -29.59 -6.70
CA LEU A 115 1.91 -29.28 -8.13
C LEU A 115 1.00 -28.09 -8.45
N CYS A 116 1.62 -26.97 -8.81
CA CYS A 116 0.88 -25.80 -9.28
C CYS A 116 0.36 -26.08 -10.70
N PRO A 117 -0.95 -25.92 -10.97
CA PRO A 117 -1.47 -26.03 -12.32
C PRO A 117 -0.71 -25.09 -13.27
N LEU A 118 -0.44 -25.57 -14.49
CA LEU A 118 0.21 -24.74 -15.51
C LEU A 118 -0.68 -23.54 -15.84
N ASP A 119 -0.08 -22.35 -15.88
CA ASP A 119 -0.76 -21.14 -16.34
C ASP A 119 -0.89 -21.17 -17.87
N LEU A 120 -1.96 -21.80 -18.35
CA LEU A 120 -2.23 -21.95 -19.79
C LEU A 120 -2.45 -20.62 -20.51
N VAL A 121 -2.73 -19.54 -19.78
CA VAL A 121 -3.00 -18.21 -20.34
C VAL A 121 -1.83 -17.25 -20.15
N ASN A 122 -0.73 -17.67 -19.51
CA ASN A 122 0.45 -16.85 -19.24
C ASN A 122 0.12 -15.48 -18.62
N ARG A 123 -0.84 -15.44 -17.68
CA ARG A 123 -1.40 -14.20 -17.07
C ARG A 123 -2.01 -13.20 -18.07
N GLN A 124 -2.30 -13.60 -19.30
CA GLN A 124 -2.96 -12.76 -20.31
C GLN A 124 -4.48 -12.91 -20.18
N PHE A 125 -5.09 -12.10 -19.31
CA PHE A 125 -6.54 -12.05 -19.12
C PHE A 125 -7.21 -11.10 -20.12
N SER A 126 -6.94 -11.32 -21.40
CA SER A 126 -7.58 -10.59 -22.52
C SER A 126 -8.04 -11.58 -23.58
N ALA A 127 -9.09 -11.22 -24.31
CA ALA A 127 -9.68 -12.02 -25.38
C ALA A 127 -10.06 -11.13 -26.56
N GLN A 128 -10.07 -11.70 -27.77
CA GLN A 128 -10.41 -10.97 -29.01
C GLN A 128 -11.86 -11.16 -29.45
N ARG A 129 -12.55 -12.15 -28.88
CA ARG A 129 -13.96 -12.46 -29.16
C ARG A 129 -14.68 -13.05 -27.94
N PRO A 130 -16.03 -13.00 -27.89
CA PRO A 130 -16.80 -13.67 -26.86
C PRO A 130 -16.50 -15.17 -26.80
N ASN A 131 -16.60 -15.76 -25.61
CA ASN A 131 -16.44 -17.18 -25.30
C ASN A 131 -15.05 -17.76 -25.60
N GLN A 132 -14.02 -16.91 -25.74
CA GLN A 132 -12.64 -17.35 -25.92
C GLN A 132 -11.93 -17.62 -24.59
N LEU A 133 -12.20 -16.80 -23.57
CA LEU A 133 -11.62 -16.93 -22.23
C LEU A 133 -12.68 -16.56 -21.20
N TRP A 134 -12.88 -17.45 -20.24
CA TRP A 134 -13.73 -17.21 -19.07
C TRP A 134 -12.87 -17.21 -17.81
N VAL A 135 -13.20 -16.33 -16.88
CA VAL A 135 -12.61 -16.29 -15.54
C VAL A 135 -13.70 -16.60 -14.54
N SER A 136 -13.42 -17.52 -13.63
CA SER A 136 -14.32 -17.86 -12.52
C SER A 136 -13.75 -17.35 -11.21
N ASP A 137 -14.62 -16.80 -10.37
CA ASP A 137 -14.31 -16.49 -8.99
C ASP A 137 -15.52 -16.84 -8.12
N PHE A 138 -15.29 -17.18 -6.85
CA PHE A 138 -16.38 -17.32 -5.88
C PHE A 138 -16.05 -16.58 -4.61
N THR A 139 -17.08 -15.93 -4.06
CA THR A 139 -16.95 -15.04 -2.91
C THR A 139 -18.02 -15.35 -1.89
N TYR A 140 -17.87 -14.81 -0.68
CA TYR A 140 -18.83 -14.94 0.38
C TYR A 140 -19.61 -13.63 0.54
N VAL A 141 -20.93 -13.74 0.72
CA VAL A 141 -21.84 -12.61 0.87
C VAL A 141 -22.49 -12.71 2.24
N SER A 142 -22.40 -11.62 3.01
CA SER A 142 -23.05 -11.51 4.31
C SER A 142 -24.54 -11.24 4.10
N THR A 143 -25.39 -12.02 4.77
CA THR A 143 -26.85 -11.84 4.78
C THR A 143 -27.37 -11.84 6.22
N TRP A 144 -28.61 -11.42 6.41
CA TRP A 144 -29.28 -11.44 7.71
C TRP A 144 -29.42 -12.85 8.30
N GLN A 145 -29.43 -13.90 7.46
CA GLN A 145 -29.51 -15.29 7.89
C GLN A 145 -28.14 -15.98 8.00
N GLY A 146 -27.04 -15.27 7.76
CA GLY A 146 -25.68 -15.81 7.79
C GLY A 146 -24.91 -15.59 6.50
N TRP A 147 -23.88 -16.41 6.27
CA TRP A 147 -23.02 -16.31 5.09
C TRP A 147 -23.48 -17.23 3.97
N LEU A 148 -23.53 -16.69 2.75
CA LEU A 148 -23.73 -17.46 1.53
C LEU A 148 -22.49 -17.38 0.65
N TYR A 149 -22.27 -18.40 -0.16
CA TYR A 149 -21.21 -18.46 -1.15
C TYR A 149 -21.81 -18.26 -2.53
N VAL A 150 -21.19 -17.40 -3.34
CA VAL A 150 -21.65 -17.09 -4.70
C VAL A 150 -20.49 -17.29 -5.66
N ALA A 151 -20.69 -18.14 -6.66
CA ALA A 151 -19.76 -18.36 -7.76
C ALA A 151 -20.22 -17.59 -8.99
N PHE A 152 -19.27 -17.01 -9.71
CA PHE A 152 -19.49 -16.28 -10.95
C PHE A 152 -18.54 -16.81 -12.03
N VAL A 153 -19.05 -16.94 -13.24
CA VAL A 153 -18.27 -17.18 -14.45
C VAL A 153 -18.45 -15.97 -15.36
N ILE A 154 -17.34 -15.30 -15.67
CA ILE A 154 -17.33 -14.04 -16.41
C ILE A 154 -16.63 -14.24 -17.74
N ASP A 155 -17.26 -13.76 -18.81
CA ASP A 155 -16.62 -13.64 -20.11
C ASP A 155 -15.66 -12.45 -20.14
N VAL A 156 -14.38 -12.70 -20.41
CA VAL A 156 -13.34 -11.66 -20.37
C VAL A 156 -13.52 -10.61 -21.46
N PHE A 157 -14.02 -10.98 -22.64
CA PHE A 157 -14.23 -10.06 -23.75
C PHE A 157 -15.47 -9.19 -23.51
N ALA A 158 -16.61 -9.82 -23.25
CA ALA A 158 -17.90 -9.14 -23.12
C ALA A 158 -18.14 -8.51 -21.73
N ARG A 159 -17.31 -8.85 -20.74
CA ARG A 159 -17.46 -8.45 -19.32
C ARG A 159 -18.84 -8.76 -18.75
N ARG A 160 -19.45 -9.83 -19.22
CA ARG A 160 -20.77 -10.31 -18.79
C ARG A 160 -20.63 -11.55 -17.92
N ILE A 161 -21.51 -11.67 -16.94
CA ILE A 161 -21.67 -12.91 -16.18
C ILE A 161 -22.41 -13.90 -17.08
N VAL A 162 -21.77 -15.00 -17.42
CA VAL A 162 -22.33 -16.07 -18.27
C VAL A 162 -22.91 -17.22 -17.45
N GLY A 163 -22.49 -17.36 -16.20
CA GLY A 163 -23.05 -18.32 -15.25
C GLY A 163 -22.82 -17.87 -13.82
N TRP A 164 -23.74 -18.23 -12.92
CA TRP A 164 -23.63 -17.92 -11.49
C TRP A 164 -24.44 -18.90 -10.65
N ARG A 165 -23.96 -19.21 -9.45
CA ARG A 165 -24.68 -20.05 -8.49
C ARG A 165 -24.47 -19.59 -7.06
N VAL A 166 -25.47 -19.84 -6.22
CA VAL A 166 -25.45 -19.50 -4.80
C VAL A 166 -25.62 -20.78 -3.98
N SER A 167 -24.85 -20.91 -2.91
CA SER A 167 -24.89 -22.05 -1.99
C SER A 167 -24.70 -21.58 -0.55
N SER A 168 -25.31 -22.29 0.40
CA SER A 168 -25.05 -22.12 1.83
C SER A 168 -23.77 -22.86 2.30
N SER A 169 -23.14 -23.66 1.43
CA SER A 169 -21.93 -24.43 1.73
C SER A 169 -20.85 -24.27 0.67
N MET A 170 -19.59 -24.20 1.13
CA MET A 170 -18.40 -24.08 0.29
C MET A 170 -17.95 -25.45 -0.24
N ARG A 171 -18.75 -26.06 -1.13
CA ARG A 171 -18.42 -27.32 -1.81
C ARG A 171 -18.05 -27.08 -3.26
N THR A 172 -17.33 -28.00 -3.87
CA THR A 172 -16.94 -27.90 -5.29
C THR A 172 -18.15 -27.87 -6.22
N ASP A 173 -19.22 -28.60 -5.87
CA ASP A 173 -20.39 -28.83 -6.71
C ASP A 173 -21.04 -27.54 -7.20
N PHE A 174 -21.24 -26.54 -6.32
CA PHE A 174 -21.91 -25.30 -6.74
C PHE A 174 -21.06 -24.45 -7.70
N VAL A 175 -19.73 -24.58 -7.64
CA VAL A 175 -18.82 -23.90 -8.59
C VAL A 175 -18.93 -24.58 -9.96
N LEU A 176 -19.02 -25.92 -9.99
CA LEU A 176 -19.25 -26.67 -11.22
C LEU A 176 -20.62 -26.33 -11.82
N ASP A 177 -21.66 -26.23 -11.01
CA ASP A 177 -23.01 -25.85 -11.46
C ASP A 177 -23.04 -24.47 -12.15
N ALA A 178 -22.20 -23.52 -11.70
CA ALA A 178 -22.07 -22.20 -12.32
C ALA A 178 -21.37 -22.29 -13.69
N LEU A 179 -20.37 -23.17 -13.80
CA LEU A 179 -19.69 -23.44 -15.08
C LEU A 179 -20.61 -24.17 -16.06
N GLU A 180 -21.34 -25.18 -15.61
CA GLU A 180 -22.32 -25.89 -16.44
C GLU A 180 -23.39 -24.94 -16.97
N GLN A 181 -23.93 -24.06 -16.12
CA GLN A 181 -24.87 -23.04 -16.56
C GLN A 181 -24.27 -22.15 -17.67
N ALA A 182 -23.02 -21.71 -17.52
CA ALA A 182 -22.33 -20.91 -18.53
C ALA A 182 -22.15 -21.68 -19.85
N LEU A 183 -21.83 -22.99 -19.78
CA LEU A 183 -21.70 -23.86 -20.95
C LEU A 183 -23.03 -24.04 -21.68
N TYR A 184 -24.13 -24.26 -20.95
CA TYR A 184 -25.46 -24.37 -21.55
C TYR A 184 -25.90 -23.06 -22.22
N ALA A 185 -25.61 -21.91 -21.62
CA ALA A 185 -25.97 -20.59 -22.16
C ALA A 185 -25.10 -20.15 -23.36
N ARG A 186 -24.10 -20.94 -23.75
CA ARG A 186 -23.15 -20.62 -24.84
C ARG A 186 -23.72 -20.88 -26.25
N GLN A 187 -24.94 -21.40 -26.37
CA GLN A 187 -25.61 -21.65 -27.66
C GLN A 187 -25.72 -20.39 -28.52
#